data_AF-A0A7C3FVI6-F1
#
_entry.id   AF-A0A7C3FVI6-F1
#
_cell.length_a   1.000
_cell.length_b   1.000
_cell.length_c   1.000
_cell.angle_alpha   90.00
_cell.angle_beta   90.00
_cell.angle_gamma   90.00
#
_symmetry.space_group_name_H-M   'P 1'
#
loop_
_entity.id
_entity.type
_entity.pdbx_description
1 polymer ?
#
loop_
_entity_poly.entity_id
_entity_poly.type
_entity_poly.pdbx_seq_one_letter_code
_entity_poly.pdbx_strand_id
1 'polypeptide(L)'
;MTENHSSRKKETRWLFFGSLSALAAGFGYIFWQIFSYGRRLLKQPALLATPFPQLPPGQTALESPCYRIAAANLRAGIETRRLPGGQEKVVLCAGSRNFREPWARDFGFASFGLVELKEFQTVQETLEVFLLNQKSSGQFPVKVHSTNFIDRYLHSLFKRQQPISTPIKPKYITAHNTISPDGNALLIIALLNYAQRSGDADFARQHWEALKRAVFWFEEHEKEADGLIHQPPYADWADSVARSGRVLYTNVLYWKAMRDLAAAAQRYGMAEDQPYLQSKAEKLKASINAHFWRADLGYYITSQYFDNLSSSGNLLAVSWGL
;
A
#
# COMPACT_ATOMS: atom_id res chain seq x y z
N MET A 1 22.66 35.88 -65.07
CA MET A 1 22.11 34.70 -64.37
C MET A 1 23.14 34.05 -63.44
N THR A 2 23.79 34.80 -62.54
CA THR A 2 24.92 34.28 -61.73
C THR A 2 24.88 34.66 -60.24
N GLU A 3 23.88 35.39 -59.76
CA GLU A 3 23.79 35.77 -58.34
C GLU A 3 23.10 34.74 -57.43
N ASN A 4 22.41 33.74 -57.98
CA ASN A 4 21.52 32.88 -57.18
C ASN A 4 22.21 31.64 -56.55
N HIS A 5 23.47 31.36 -56.91
CA HIS A 5 24.19 30.16 -56.42
C HIS A 5 25.03 30.40 -55.15
N SER A 6 25.42 31.66 -54.90
CA SER A 6 26.22 32.05 -53.73
C SER A 6 25.35 32.22 -52.47
N SER A 7 24.14 32.77 -52.59
CA SER A 7 23.22 32.95 -51.46
C SER A 7 22.73 31.60 -50.92
N ARG A 8 22.34 30.66 -51.80
CA ARG A 8 21.92 29.31 -51.41
C ARG A 8 22.98 28.56 -50.60
N LYS A 9 24.27 28.64 -50.97
CA LYS A 9 25.39 28.01 -50.22
C LYS A 9 25.63 28.64 -48.85
N LYS A 10 25.43 29.96 -48.73
CA LYS A 10 25.50 30.65 -47.43
C LYS A 10 24.33 30.24 -46.54
N GLU A 11 23.11 30.22 -47.06
CA GLU A 11 21.92 29.75 -46.32
C GLU A 11 22.06 28.30 -45.85
N THR A 12 22.55 27.38 -46.69
CA THR A 12 22.78 25.98 -46.27
C THR A 12 23.81 25.87 -45.16
N ARG A 13 24.87 26.70 -45.19
CA ARG A 13 25.88 26.74 -44.12
C ARG A 13 25.29 27.29 -42.82
N TRP A 14 24.51 28.37 -42.85
CA TRP A 14 23.86 28.91 -41.66
C TRP A 14 22.85 27.92 -41.04
N LEU A 15 22.09 27.22 -41.88
CA LEU A 15 21.19 26.14 -41.43
C LEU A 15 21.97 24.97 -40.81
N PHE A 16 23.12 24.59 -41.38
CA PHE A 16 23.99 23.53 -40.85
C PHE A 16 24.69 23.92 -39.54
N PHE A 17 25.22 25.14 -39.42
CA PHE A 17 25.82 25.62 -38.17
C PHE A 17 24.77 25.86 -37.08
N GLY A 18 23.57 26.31 -37.47
CA GLY A 18 22.43 26.45 -36.57
C GLY A 18 21.95 25.10 -36.03
N SER A 19 21.86 24.07 -36.87
CA SER A 19 21.49 22.72 -36.44
C SER A 19 22.57 22.07 -35.57
N LEU A 20 23.85 22.23 -35.89
CA LEU A 20 24.95 21.75 -35.05
C LEU A 20 24.98 22.43 -33.67
N SER A 21 24.70 23.74 -33.61
CA SER A 21 24.62 24.49 -32.36
C SER A 21 23.41 24.08 -31.51
N ALA A 22 22.26 23.83 -32.15
CA ALA A 22 21.08 23.31 -31.47
C ALA A 22 21.31 21.90 -30.91
N LEU A 23 22.00 21.03 -31.67
CA LEU A 23 22.41 19.71 -31.21
C LEU A 23 23.38 19.80 -30.04
N ALA A 24 24.41 20.65 -30.13
CA ALA A 24 25.38 20.85 -29.04
C ALA A 24 24.72 21.41 -27.77
N ALA A 25 23.79 22.35 -27.90
CA ALA A 25 22.99 22.86 -26.78
C ALA A 25 22.10 21.77 -26.18
N GLY A 26 21.48 20.93 -27.03
CA GLY A 26 20.71 19.76 -26.60
C GLY A 26 21.56 18.76 -25.82
N PHE A 27 22.74 18.41 -26.32
CA PHE A 27 23.69 17.53 -25.63
C PHE A 27 24.17 18.14 -24.31
N GLY A 28 24.51 19.44 -24.29
CA GLY A 28 24.90 20.15 -23.08
C GLY A 28 23.79 20.15 -22.01
N TYR A 29 22.54 20.38 -22.43
CA TYR A 29 21.39 20.32 -21.54
C TYR A 29 21.17 18.91 -20.97
N ILE A 30 21.20 17.88 -21.81
CA ILE A 30 21.05 16.48 -21.38
C ILE A 30 22.18 16.09 -20.42
N PHE A 31 23.42 16.43 -20.75
CA PHE A 31 24.57 16.19 -19.90
C PHE A 31 24.40 16.86 -18.53
N TRP A 32 23.99 18.13 -18.51
CA TRP A 32 23.73 18.85 -17.27
C TRP A 32 22.62 18.22 -16.43
N GLN A 33 21.54 17.73 -17.05
CA GLN A 33 20.47 17.01 -16.37
C GLN A 33 20.99 15.70 -15.74
N ILE A 34 21.76 14.90 -16.48
CA ILE A 34 22.35 13.65 -15.99
C ILE A 34 23.34 13.94 -14.85
N PHE A 35 24.23 14.91 -15.04
CA PHE A 35 25.23 15.29 -14.04
C PHE A 35 24.58 15.81 -12.76
N SER A 36 23.60 16.71 -12.87
CA SER A 36 22.87 17.27 -11.73
C SER A 36 22.06 16.20 -11.00
N TYR A 37 21.44 15.27 -11.72
CA TYR A 37 20.78 14.10 -11.13
C TYR A 37 21.78 13.20 -10.39
N GLY A 38 22.89 12.81 -11.01
CA GLY A 38 23.93 11.99 -10.39
C GLY A 38 24.49 12.65 -9.12
N ARG A 39 24.71 13.96 -9.15
CA ARG A 39 25.15 14.73 -7.97
C ARG A 39 24.10 14.72 -6.86
N ARG A 40 22.80 14.86 -7.18
CA ARG A 40 21.71 14.76 -6.17
C ARG A 40 21.62 13.37 -5.57
N LEU A 41 21.77 12.33 -6.40
CA LEU A 41 21.74 10.94 -5.97
C LEU A 41 22.89 10.62 -5.00
N LEU A 42 24.12 11.00 -5.36
CA LEU A 42 25.30 10.73 -4.53
C LEU A 42 25.34 11.55 -3.23
N LYS A 43 24.62 12.68 -3.19
CA LYS A 43 24.41 13.48 -1.97
C LYS A 43 23.47 12.83 -0.97
N GLN A 44 22.64 11.87 -1.37
CA GLN A 44 21.77 11.18 -0.41
C GLN A 44 22.60 10.40 0.62
N PRO A 45 22.08 10.24 1.85
CA PRO A 45 22.74 9.44 2.87
C PRO A 45 23.06 8.03 2.37
N ALA A 46 24.17 7.47 2.85
CA ALA A 46 24.48 6.07 2.60
C ALA A 46 23.40 5.18 3.22
N LEU A 47 23.07 4.08 2.53
CA LEU A 47 22.20 3.06 3.05
C LEU A 47 23.02 2.17 3.98
N LEU A 48 22.96 2.47 5.28
CA LEU A 48 23.65 1.73 6.33
C LEU A 48 22.68 0.79 7.04
N ALA A 49 23.19 -0.34 7.51
CA ALA A 49 22.44 -1.18 8.42
C ALA A 49 22.33 -0.46 9.77
N THR A 50 21.11 -0.31 10.29
CA THR A 50 20.90 0.24 11.63
C THR A 50 21.34 -0.80 12.66
N PRO A 51 22.31 -0.50 13.54
CA PRO A 51 22.72 -1.45 14.58
C PRO A 51 21.54 -1.72 15.52
N PHE A 52 21.41 -2.99 15.93
CA PHE A 52 20.35 -3.40 16.83
C PHE A 52 20.58 -2.76 18.21
N PRO A 53 19.57 -2.10 18.83
CA PRO A 53 19.74 -1.49 20.14
C PRO A 53 20.15 -2.57 21.16
N GLN A 54 21.27 -2.39 21.86
CA GLN A 54 21.64 -3.29 22.96
C GLN A 54 20.70 -3.09 24.16
N LEU A 55 20.51 -4.13 24.97
CA LEU A 55 19.69 -4.03 26.18
C LEU A 55 20.34 -3.04 27.16
N PRO A 56 19.56 -2.13 27.78
CA PRO A 56 20.02 -1.41 28.95
C PRO A 56 20.40 -2.42 30.05
N PRO A 57 21.49 -2.19 30.82
CA PRO A 57 21.85 -3.06 31.92
C PRO A 57 20.68 -3.15 32.92
N GLY A 58 20.25 -4.36 33.27
CA GLY A 58 19.22 -4.60 34.30
C GLY A 58 17.80 -4.88 33.80
N GLN A 59 17.51 -4.83 32.49
CA GLN A 59 16.27 -5.38 31.95
C GLN A 59 16.39 -6.90 31.78
N THR A 60 15.56 -7.66 32.50
CA THR A 60 15.45 -9.12 32.36
C THR A 60 15.01 -9.52 30.96
N ALA A 61 15.44 -10.70 30.50
CA ALA A 61 15.18 -11.33 29.19
C ALA A 61 13.69 -11.63 28.85
N LEU A 62 12.74 -10.99 29.54
CA LEU A 62 11.30 -11.25 29.47
C LEU A 62 10.62 -10.65 28.23
N GLU A 63 11.24 -9.70 27.51
CA GLU A 63 10.90 -9.46 26.11
C GLU A 63 11.73 -10.38 25.23
N SER A 64 11.10 -11.41 24.66
CA SER A 64 11.74 -12.33 23.71
C SER A 64 12.55 -11.55 22.67
N PRO A 65 13.79 -11.95 22.33
CA PRO A 65 14.57 -11.32 21.25
C PRO A 65 13.76 -11.10 19.97
N CYS A 66 12.81 -11.99 19.66
CA CYS A 66 11.89 -11.87 18.54
C CYS A 66 10.98 -10.63 18.64
N TYR A 67 10.44 -10.33 19.83
CA TYR A 67 9.61 -9.13 20.05
C TYR A 67 10.40 -7.86 19.78
N ARG A 68 11.63 -7.77 20.31
CA ARG A 68 12.51 -6.62 20.08
C ARG A 68 12.87 -6.44 18.61
N ILE A 69 13.12 -7.55 17.90
CA ILE A 69 13.37 -7.53 16.45
C ILE A 69 12.15 -7.00 15.69
N ALA A 70 10.95 -7.51 16.01
CA ALA A 70 9.72 -7.05 15.38
C ALA A 70 9.44 -5.57 15.66
N ALA A 71 9.60 -5.13 16.91
CA ALA A 71 9.39 -3.74 17.32
C ALA A 71 10.38 -2.78 16.65
N ALA A 72 11.67 -3.13 16.64
CA ALA A 72 12.68 -2.34 15.96
C ALA A 72 12.45 -2.29 14.44
N ASN A 73 12.00 -3.39 13.84
CA ASN A 73 11.69 -3.43 12.41
C ASN A 73 10.54 -2.49 12.04
N LEU A 74 9.44 -2.50 12.81
CA LEU A 74 8.32 -1.58 12.62
C LEU A 74 8.74 -0.12 12.77
N ARG A 75 9.44 0.21 13.87
CA ARG A 75 9.91 1.59 14.13
C ARG A 75 10.89 2.09 13.07
N ALA A 76 11.71 1.22 12.51
CA ALA A 76 12.63 1.58 11.43
C ALA A 76 11.93 1.94 10.11
N GLY A 77 10.66 1.56 9.94
CA GLY A 77 9.82 1.96 8.81
C GLY A 77 9.09 3.29 9.00
N ILE A 78 9.10 3.87 10.21
CA ILE A 78 8.37 5.11 10.51
C ILE A 78 9.15 6.32 9.98
N GLU A 79 8.53 7.10 9.12
CA GLU A 79 9.15 8.28 8.50
C GLU A 79 8.17 9.44 8.33
N THR A 80 8.66 10.66 8.50
CA THR A 80 7.93 11.87 8.11
C THR A 80 7.97 12.02 6.59
N ARG A 81 6.79 12.08 5.97
CA ARG A 81 6.61 12.20 4.51
C ARG A 81 5.77 13.41 4.17
N ARG A 82 6.19 14.12 3.11
CA ARG A 82 5.48 15.29 2.59
C ARG A 82 4.34 14.88 1.67
N LEU A 83 3.19 15.53 1.78
CA LEU A 83 2.04 15.42 0.89
C LEU A 83 2.05 16.50 -0.20
N PRO A 84 1.32 16.35 -1.31
CA PRO A 84 1.27 17.35 -2.38
C PRO A 84 0.84 18.74 -1.93
N GLY A 85 -0.02 18.84 -0.90
CA GLY A 85 -0.45 20.10 -0.29
C GLY A 85 0.57 20.75 0.66
N GLY A 86 1.77 20.18 0.79
CA GLY A 86 2.83 20.72 1.65
C GLY A 86 2.80 20.22 3.09
N GLN A 87 1.68 19.69 3.56
CA GLN A 87 1.56 19.02 4.87
C GLN A 87 2.54 17.85 4.99
N GLU A 88 3.02 17.62 6.20
CA GLU A 88 3.84 16.46 6.54
C GLU A 88 3.06 15.50 7.45
N LYS A 89 3.27 14.20 7.25
CA LYS A 89 2.67 13.12 8.03
C LYS A 89 3.72 12.08 8.42
N VAL A 90 3.66 11.60 9.65
CA VAL A 90 4.46 10.48 10.18
C VAL A 90 3.80 9.18 9.77
N VAL A 91 4.37 8.50 8.77
CA VAL A 91 3.77 7.31 8.17
C VAL A 91 4.65 6.08 8.29
N LEU A 92 4.05 4.90 8.23
CA LEU A 92 4.78 3.66 8.07
C LEU A 92 5.09 3.39 6.59
N CYS A 93 6.37 3.32 6.26
CA CYS A 93 6.87 2.80 4.99
C CYS A 93 7.04 1.26 5.07
N ALA A 94 6.74 0.56 3.97
CA ALA A 94 6.88 -0.90 3.90
C ALA A 94 8.32 -1.42 4.08
N GLY A 95 9.32 -0.58 3.86
CA GLY A 95 10.70 -0.84 4.27
C GLY A 95 11.60 0.35 4.05
N SER A 96 12.84 0.31 4.54
CA SER A 96 13.77 1.45 4.49
C SER A 96 14.56 1.59 3.17
N ARG A 97 14.54 0.56 2.31
CA ARG A 97 15.34 0.50 1.08
C ARG A 97 14.51 0.59 -0.19
N ASN A 98 13.98 -0.53 -0.67
CA ASN A 98 13.33 -0.61 -1.99
C ASN A 98 11.86 -0.15 -1.93
N PHE A 99 11.21 -0.32 -0.79
CA PHE A 99 9.80 -0.01 -0.56
C PHE A 99 9.65 1.09 0.50
N ARG A 100 10.44 2.15 0.35
CA ARG A 100 10.48 3.33 1.24
C ARG A 100 9.29 4.27 1.03
N GLU A 101 8.10 3.69 1.14
CA GLU A 101 6.80 4.31 0.87
C GLU A 101 5.69 3.51 1.57
N PRO A 102 4.55 4.14 1.95
CA PRO A 102 3.39 3.42 2.48
C PRO A 102 2.71 2.54 1.43
N TRP A 103 2.46 1.28 1.78
CA TRP A 103 1.68 0.31 1.01
C TRP A 103 0.48 -0.14 1.84
N ALA A 104 -0.72 -0.18 1.26
CA ALA A 104 -1.95 -0.44 1.99
C ALA A 104 -1.95 -1.82 2.67
N ARG A 105 -1.48 -2.85 1.95
CA ARG A 105 -1.39 -4.22 2.44
C ARG A 105 -0.37 -4.35 3.58
N ASP A 106 0.84 -3.88 3.36
CA ASP A 106 1.95 -3.94 4.31
C ASP A 106 1.59 -3.19 5.60
N PHE A 107 1.08 -1.97 5.47
CA PHE A 107 0.58 -1.18 6.59
C PHE A 107 -0.59 -1.87 7.30
N GLY A 108 -1.53 -2.45 6.54
CA GLY A 108 -2.65 -3.21 7.05
C GLY A 108 -2.26 -4.23 8.11
N PHE A 109 -1.29 -5.10 7.79
CA PHE A 109 -0.77 -6.08 8.75
C PHE A 109 0.12 -5.45 9.82
N ALA A 110 0.99 -4.52 9.45
CA ALA A 110 1.89 -3.87 10.39
C ALA A 110 1.15 -3.04 11.46
N SER A 111 -0.06 -2.56 11.15
CA SER A 111 -0.90 -1.76 12.05
C SER A 111 -1.21 -2.49 13.36
N PHE A 112 -1.36 -3.82 13.33
CA PHE A 112 -1.56 -4.62 14.55
C PHE A 112 -0.36 -4.48 15.50
N GLY A 113 0.86 -4.62 14.98
CA GLY A 113 2.08 -4.47 15.76
C GLY A 113 2.31 -3.02 16.23
N LEU A 114 2.05 -2.03 15.37
CA LEU A 114 2.16 -0.61 15.74
C LEU A 114 1.20 -0.24 16.88
N VAL A 115 -0.03 -0.76 16.84
CA VAL A 115 -1.02 -0.57 17.91
C VAL A 115 -0.55 -1.19 19.23
N GLU A 116 0.02 -2.39 19.21
CA GLU A 116 0.61 -3.00 20.42
C GLU A 116 1.78 -2.18 20.97
N LEU A 117 2.57 -1.56 20.08
CA LEU A 117 3.69 -0.69 20.44
C LEU A 117 3.24 0.72 20.84
N LYS A 118 1.94 1.02 20.79
CA LYS A 118 1.34 2.34 21.05
C LYS A 118 1.85 3.45 20.12
N GLU A 119 2.29 3.09 18.91
CA GLU A 119 2.66 4.03 17.85
C GLU A 119 1.39 4.60 17.17
N PHE A 120 0.44 5.09 17.98
CA PHE A 120 -0.91 5.47 17.55
C PHE A 120 -0.91 6.61 16.54
N GLN A 121 -0.06 7.62 16.75
CA GLN A 121 0.10 8.73 15.81
C GLN A 121 0.48 8.22 14.41
N THR A 122 1.44 7.30 14.33
CA THR A 122 1.86 6.72 13.04
C THR A 122 0.73 5.96 12.37
N VAL A 123 -0.06 5.19 13.13
CA VAL A 123 -1.21 4.45 12.58
C VAL A 123 -2.27 5.42 12.06
N GLN A 124 -2.65 6.41 12.87
CA GLN A 124 -3.63 7.43 12.50
C GLN A 124 -3.19 8.21 11.25
N GLU A 125 -1.98 8.76 11.25
CA GLU A 125 -1.49 9.58 10.16
C GLU A 125 -1.25 8.77 8.88
N THR A 126 -0.88 7.49 8.99
CA THR A 126 -0.82 6.59 7.82
C THR A 126 -2.21 6.33 7.25
N LEU A 127 -3.20 6.06 8.10
CA LEU A 127 -4.61 5.91 7.68
C LEU A 127 -5.13 7.16 6.99
N GLU A 128 -4.87 8.34 7.56
CA GLU A 128 -5.26 9.62 6.98
C GLU A 128 -4.68 9.81 5.57
N VAL A 129 -3.42 9.41 5.34
CA VAL A 129 -2.83 9.46 4.00
C VAL A 129 -3.60 8.60 3.00
N PHE A 130 -4.07 7.41 3.37
CA PHE A 130 -4.91 6.60 2.48
C PHE A 130 -6.33 7.17 2.33
N LEU A 131 -6.94 7.65 3.41
CA LEU A 131 -8.28 8.25 3.42
C LEU A 131 -8.36 9.51 2.56
N LEU A 132 -7.37 10.41 2.66
CA LEU A 132 -7.26 11.63 1.84
C LEU A 132 -7.15 11.32 0.34
N ASN A 133 -6.72 10.11 -0.01
CA ASN A 133 -6.54 9.67 -1.39
C ASN A 133 -7.53 8.57 -1.78
N GLN A 134 -8.62 8.36 -1.04
CA GLN A 134 -9.67 7.44 -1.47
C GLN A 134 -10.42 8.01 -2.69
N LYS A 135 -10.69 7.18 -3.70
CA LYS A 135 -11.55 7.58 -4.82
C LYS A 135 -13.01 7.70 -4.38
N SER A 136 -13.80 8.45 -5.15
CA SER A 136 -15.26 8.50 -4.99
C SER A 136 -15.92 7.13 -5.15
N SER A 137 -15.34 6.23 -5.95
CA SER A 137 -15.78 4.83 -6.06
C SER A 137 -15.52 3.99 -4.81
N GLY A 138 -14.81 4.52 -3.81
CA GLY A 138 -14.44 3.82 -2.57
C GLY A 138 -13.09 3.09 -2.60
N GLN A 139 -12.43 3.03 -3.76
CA GLN A 139 -11.12 2.41 -3.90
C GLN A 139 -10.04 3.21 -3.15
N PHE A 140 -9.33 2.58 -2.22
CA PHE A 140 -8.10 3.10 -1.64
C PHE A 140 -6.88 2.95 -2.59
N PRO A 141 -5.85 3.79 -2.45
CA PRO A 141 -4.57 3.57 -3.11
C PRO A 141 -3.96 2.22 -2.69
N VAL A 142 -3.36 1.50 -3.65
CA VAL A 142 -2.49 0.33 -3.36
C VAL A 142 -1.29 0.78 -2.54
N LYS A 143 -0.76 1.97 -2.87
CA LYS A 143 0.37 2.62 -2.20
C LYS A 143 0.37 4.11 -2.45
N VAL A 144 1.13 4.83 -1.65
CA VAL A 144 1.37 6.27 -1.83
C VAL A 144 2.87 6.49 -1.94
N HIS A 145 3.36 6.79 -3.15
CA HIS A 145 4.79 6.74 -3.48
C HIS A 145 5.32 8.06 -4.02
N SER A 146 6.61 8.32 -3.85
CA SER A 146 7.29 9.49 -4.41
C SER A 146 8.25 9.17 -5.56
N THR A 147 8.56 7.89 -5.75
CA THR A 147 9.73 7.47 -6.52
C THR A 147 9.34 6.50 -7.63
N ASN A 148 9.92 6.68 -8.82
CA ASN A 148 9.72 5.79 -9.96
C ASN A 148 10.71 4.60 -9.91
N PHE A 149 10.48 3.60 -10.77
CA PHE A 149 11.28 2.37 -10.76
C PHE A 149 12.77 2.60 -11.05
N ILE A 150 13.10 3.44 -12.03
CA ILE A 150 14.49 3.72 -12.41
C ILE A 150 15.22 4.44 -11.27
N ASP A 151 14.59 5.45 -10.69
CA ASP A 151 15.15 6.22 -9.58
C ASP A 151 15.40 5.32 -8.35
N ARG A 152 14.44 4.45 -8.03
CA ARG A 152 14.60 3.40 -6.99
C ARG A 152 15.79 2.49 -7.29
N TYR A 153 15.90 2.00 -8.52
CA TYR A 153 16.99 1.13 -8.93
C TYR A 153 18.35 1.81 -8.78
N LEU A 154 18.49 3.06 -9.23
CA LEU A 154 19.73 3.82 -9.13
C LEU A 154 20.13 4.08 -7.68
N HIS A 155 19.19 4.52 -6.83
CA HIS A 155 19.46 4.67 -5.39
C HIS A 155 19.95 3.35 -4.75
N SER A 156 19.31 2.24 -5.09
CA SER A 156 19.70 0.93 -4.57
C SER A 156 21.08 0.46 -5.08
N LEU A 157 21.38 0.69 -6.37
CA LEU A 157 22.66 0.35 -7.01
C LEU A 157 23.82 1.10 -6.36
N PHE A 158 23.65 2.41 -6.11
CA PHE A 158 24.67 3.26 -5.49
C PHE A 158 24.66 3.21 -3.95
N LYS A 159 23.85 2.32 -3.34
CA LYS A 159 23.68 2.18 -1.88
C LYS A 159 23.34 3.51 -1.20
N ARG A 160 22.43 4.26 -1.81
CA ARG A 160 21.93 5.55 -1.34
C ARG A 160 20.48 5.43 -0.89
N GLN A 161 20.13 6.19 0.14
CA GLN A 161 18.76 6.33 0.58
C GLN A 161 17.91 7.06 -0.47
N GLN A 162 16.64 6.67 -0.62
CA GLN A 162 15.68 7.40 -1.45
C GLN A 162 15.27 8.71 -0.75
N PRO A 163 15.03 9.81 -1.49
CA PRO A 163 14.64 11.09 -0.89
C PRO A 163 13.25 11.03 -0.23
N ILE A 164 13.12 11.66 0.93
CA ILE A 164 11.84 11.77 1.68
C ILE A 164 11.09 13.08 1.41
N SER A 165 11.80 14.08 0.88
CA SER A 165 11.27 15.43 0.63
C SER A 165 10.34 15.51 -0.58
N THR A 166 10.42 14.54 -1.50
CA THR A 166 9.54 14.47 -2.66
C THR A 166 8.13 14.08 -2.18
N PRO A 167 7.10 14.89 -2.51
CA PRO A 167 5.74 14.59 -2.10
C PRO A 167 5.27 13.21 -2.59
N ILE A 168 4.67 12.43 -1.68
CA ILE A 168 4.10 11.12 -2.02
C ILE A 168 2.79 11.29 -2.80
N LYS A 169 2.54 10.40 -3.76
CA LYS A 169 1.38 10.42 -4.66
C LYS A 169 0.70 9.04 -4.70
N PRO A 170 -0.63 8.97 -4.75
CA PRO A 170 -1.33 7.69 -4.72
C PRO A 170 -1.16 6.92 -6.04
N LYS A 171 -1.09 5.59 -5.94
CA LYS A 171 -1.22 4.67 -7.06
C LYS A 171 -2.29 3.64 -6.75
N TYR A 172 -3.22 3.45 -7.69
CA TYR A 172 -4.43 2.63 -7.50
C TYR A 172 -4.40 1.28 -8.22
N ILE A 173 -3.30 0.99 -8.92
CA ILE A 173 -3.07 -0.27 -9.62
C ILE A 173 -1.66 -0.77 -9.28
N THR A 174 -1.50 -2.10 -9.24
CA THR A 174 -0.22 -2.75 -8.97
C THR A 174 0.72 -2.67 -10.18
N ALA A 175 1.89 -3.31 -10.10
CA ALA A 175 2.78 -3.47 -11.25
C ALA A 175 2.18 -4.36 -12.35
N HIS A 176 1.29 -5.30 -11.99
CA HIS A 176 0.58 -6.19 -12.91
C HIS A 176 -0.68 -5.55 -13.51
N ASN A 177 -0.85 -4.23 -13.41
CA ASN A 177 -2.02 -3.50 -13.89
C ASN A 177 -3.35 -4.02 -13.32
N THR A 178 -3.34 -4.40 -12.04
CA THR A 178 -4.50 -4.94 -11.34
C THR A 178 -4.78 -4.16 -10.05
N ILE A 179 -5.97 -4.36 -9.47
CA ILE A 179 -6.41 -3.79 -8.20
C ILE A 179 -5.80 -4.56 -7.00
N SER A 180 -5.98 -4.04 -5.78
CA SER A 180 -5.58 -4.70 -4.52
C SER A 180 -6.76 -4.74 -3.54
N PRO A 181 -7.73 -5.64 -3.73
CA PRO A 181 -8.90 -5.75 -2.86
C PRO A 181 -8.53 -6.08 -1.41
N ASP A 182 -7.46 -6.84 -1.21
CA ASP A 182 -6.93 -7.16 0.11
C ASP A 182 -6.43 -5.93 0.86
N GLY A 183 -5.69 -5.04 0.21
CA GLY A 183 -5.25 -3.76 0.78
C GLY A 183 -6.44 -2.88 1.17
N ASN A 184 -7.49 -2.86 0.36
CA ASN A 184 -8.72 -2.11 0.67
C ASN A 184 -9.39 -2.61 1.95
N ALA A 185 -9.48 -3.94 2.13
CA ALA A 185 -10.10 -4.57 3.30
C ALA A 185 -9.24 -4.36 4.55
N LEU A 186 -7.92 -4.52 4.40
CA LEU A 186 -6.96 -4.33 5.47
C LEU A 186 -6.96 -2.89 6.02
N LEU A 187 -7.22 -1.87 5.19
CA LEU A 187 -7.33 -0.49 5.66
C LEU A 187 -8.58 -0.26 6.53
N ILE A 188 -9.71 -0.90 6.20
CA ILE A 188 -10.92 -0.89 7.05
C ILE A 188 -10.59 -1.53 8.40
N ILE A 189 -9.98 -2.72 8.38
CA ILE A 189 -9.61 -3.47 9.58
C ILE A 189 -8.63 -2.67 10.45
N ALA A 190 -7.60 -2.07 9.84
CA ALA A 190 -6.61 -1.25 10.52
C ALA A 190 -7.24 -0.02 11.19
N LEU A 191 -8.17 0.67 10.51
CA LEU A 191 -8.86 1.83 11.06
C LEU A 191 -9.71 1.49 12.28
N LEU A 192 -10.51 0.43 12.18
CA LEU A 192 -11.38 0.01 13.28
C LEU A 192 -10.58 -0.52 14.47
N ASN A 193 -9.49 -1.27 14.21
CA ASN A 193 -8.56 -1.70 15.25
C ASN A 193 -7.87 -0.51 15.92
N TYR A 194 -7.41 0.48 15.14
CA TYR A 194 -6.85 1.73 15.66
C TYR A 194 -7.84 2.41 16.60
N ALA A 195 -9.03 2.78 16.10
CA ALA A 195 -10.02 3.52 16.87
C ALA A 195 -10.42 2.80 18.16
N GLN A 196 -10.57 1.48 18.12
CA GLN A 196 -10.86 0.68 19.30
C GLN A 196 -9.71 0.70 20.31
N ARG A 197 -8.46 0.59 19.85
CA ARG A 197 -7.30 0.38 20.71
C ARG A 197 -6.68 1.67 21.24
N SER A 198 -6.80 2.77 20.49
CA SER A 198 -6.42 4.11 20.95
C SER A 198 -7.53 4.78 21.77
N GLY A 199 -8.78 4.35 21.61
CA GLY A 199 -9.96 5.02 22.17
C GLY A 199 -10.45 6.22 21.35
N ASP A 200 -9.87 6.43 20.16
CA ASP A 200 -10.19 7.53 19.25
C ASP A 200 -11.48 7.24 18.45
N ALA A 201 -12.61 7.34 19.15
CA ALA A 201 -13.93 7.14 18.55
C ALA A 201 -14.27 8.24 17.52
N ASP A 202 -13.74 9.45 17.67
CA ASP A 202 -13.98 10.57 16.75
C ASP A 202 -13.40 10.27 15.38
N PHE A 203 -12.20 9.69 15.32
CA PHE A 203 -11.60 9.29 14.05
C PHE A 203 -12.47 8.30 13.27
N ALA A 204 -13.03 7.29 13.94
CA ALA A 204 -13.95 6.35 13.30
C ALA A 204 -15.24 7.02 12.82
N ARG A 205 -15.83 7.92 13.63
CA ARG A 205 -17.04 8.67 13.27
C ARG A 205 -16.81 9.59 12.08
N GLN A 206 -15.73 10.36 12.10
CA GLN A 206 -15.36 11.30 11.04
C GLN A 206 -15.17 10.60 9.69
N HIS A 207 -14.63 9.37 9.70
CA HIS A 207 -14.31 8.63 8.49
C HIS A 207 -15.33 7.53 8.14
N TRP A 208 -16.47 7.46 8.82
CA TRP A 208 -17.47 6.41 8.62
C TRP A 208 -17.98 6.34 7.17
N GLU A 209 -18.29 7.49 6.57
CA GLU A 209 -18.70 7.56 5.16
C GLU A 209 -17.62 7.08 4.18
N ALA A 210 -16.34 7.21 4.54
CA ALA A 210 -15.25 6.64 3.75
C ALA A 210 -15.23 5.12 3.83
N LEU A 211 -15.52 4.54 5.00
CA LEU A 211 -15.66 3.10 5.18
C LEU A 211 -16.85 2.55 4.38
N LYS A 212 -17.99 3.26 4.38
CA LYS A 212 -19.17 2.89 3.57
C LYS A 212 -18.87 2.88 2.08
N ARG A 213 -18.14 3.89 1.57
CA ARG A 213 -17.68 3.87 0.18
C ARG A 213 -16.77 2.67 -0.11
N ALA A 214 -15.87 2.31 0.82
CA ALA A 214 -15.02 1.13 0.66
C ALA A 214 -15.84 -0.17 0.63
N VAL A 215 -16.94 -0.25 1.38
CA VAL A 215 -17.92 -1.37 1.30
C VAL A 215 -18.59 -1.41 -0.08
N PHE A 216 -19.12 -0.27 -0.55
CA PHE A 216 -19.72 -0.17 -1.88
C PHE A 216 -18.74 -0.60 -2.99
N TRP A 217 -17.47 -0.22 -2.86
CA TRP A 217 -16.44 -0.66 -3.79
C TRP A 217 -16.29 -2.19 -3.83
N PHE A 218 -16.41 -2.89 -2.71
CA PHE A 218 -16.38 -4.36 -2.72
C PHE A 218 -17.58 -4.96 -3.42
N GLU A 219 -18.77 -4.38 -3.23
CA GLU A 219 -20.01 -4.84 -3.86
C GLU A 219 -19.94 -4.77 -5.38
N GLU A 220 -19.25 -3.78 -5.95
CA GLU A 220 -18.98 -3.71 -7.39
C GLU A 220 -18.12 -4.88 -7.93
N HIS A 221 -17.43 -5.61 -7.05
CA HIS A 221 -16.59 -6.75 -7.39
C HIS A 221 -17.25 -8.10 -7.07
N GLU A 222 -18.47 -8.10 -6.55
CA GLU A 222 -19.29 -9.29 -6.38
C GLU A 222 -19.95 -9.64 -7.71
N LYS A 223 -19.64 -10.81 -8.26
CA LYS A 223 -20.14 -11.24 -9.58
C LYS A 223 -21.35 -12.14 -9.51
N GLU A 224 -21.57 -12.77 -8.36
CA GLU A 224 -22.61 -13.77 -8.16
C GLU A 224 -23.42 -13.46 -6.89
N ALA A 225 -24.56 -14.13 -6.74
CA ALA A 225 -25.48 -13.89 -5.63
C ALA A 225 -24.96 -14.39 -4.26
N ASP A 226 -23.79 -15.03 -4.21
CA ASP A 226 -23.13 -15.50 -2.99
C ASP A 226 -22.49 -14.37 -2.17
N GLY A 227 -22.35 -13.17 -2.76
CA GLY A 227 -21.73 -12.00 -2.14
C GLY A 227 -20.22 -12.08 -2.01
N LEU A 228 -19.56 -13.08 -2.60
CA LEU A 228 -18.10 -13.17 -2.60
C LEU A 228 -17.53 -12.28 -3.69
N ILE A 229 -16.40 -11.65 -3.39
CA ILE A 229 -15.69 -10.84 -4.38
C ILE A 229 -14.88 -11.73 -5.30
N HIS A 230 -14.89 -11.37 -6.60
CA HIS A 230 -14.05 -11.98 -7.62
C HIS A 230 -12.89 -11.05 -7.93
N GLN A 231 -11.67 -11.57 -7.82
CA GLN A 231 -10.47 -10.81 -8.17
C GLN A 231 -9.89 -11.25 -9.52
N PRO A 232 -9.28 -10.33 -10.28
CA PRO A 232 -8.41 -10.69 -11.41
C PRO A 232 -7.11 -11.38 -10.92
N PRO A 233 -6.33 -11.99 -11.83
CA PRO A 233 -5.02 -12.54 -11.50
C PRO A 233 -4.09 -11.51 -10.83
N TYR A 234 -3.21 -11.98 -9.93
CA TYR A 234 -2.15 -11.19 -9.28
C TYR A 234 -2.63 -10.03 -8.39
N ALA A 235 -3.90 -10.06 -7.98
CA ALA A 235 -4.55 -8.95 -7.26
C ALA A 235 -4.26 -8.91 -5.75
N ASP A 236 -3.73 -9.99 -5.17
CA ASP A 236 -3.50 -10.09 -3.72
C ASP A 236 -2.01 -10.24 -3.38
N TRP A 237 -1.69 -10.57 -2.12
CA TRP A 237 -0.31 -10.72 -1.65
C TRP A 237 0.51 -11.76 -2.41
N ALA A 238 -0.13 -12.80 -2.97
CA ALA A 238 0.53 -13.84 -3.73
C ALA A 238 0.56 -13.47 -5.23
N ASP A 239 1.06 -12.27 -5.54
CA ASP A 239 1.09 -11.70 -6.90
C ASP A 239 2.04 -12.42 -7.87
N SER A 240 2.83 -13.38 -7.39
CA SER A 240 3.57 -14.34 -8.23
C SER A 240 2.73 -15.54 -8.66
N VAL A 241 1.52 -15.71 -8.11
CA VAL A 241 0.57 -16.77 -8.45
C VAL A 241 -0.68 -16.13 -9.06
N ALA A 242 -1.07 -16.59 -10.25
CA ALA A 242 -2.19 -16.03 -11.02
C ALA A 242 -3.58 -16.40 -10.47
N ARG A 243 -3.76 -16.34 -9.14
CA ARG A 243 -5.04 -16.67 -8.49
C ARG A 243 -6.11 -15.65 -8.88
N SER A 244 -7.23 -16.15 -9.39
CA SER A 244 -8.33 -15.33 -9.88
C SER A 244 -9.69 -15.96 -9.56
N GLY A 245 -10.75 -15.17 -9.73
CA GLY A 245 -12.10 -15.53 -9.30
C GLY A 245 -12.24 -15.37 -7.79
N ARG A 246 -12.94 -16.30 -7.14
CA ARG A 246 -13.08 -16.34 -5.68
C ARG A 246 -11.79 -16.87 -5.06
N VAL A 247 -11.10 -16.04 -4.30
CA VAL A 247 -9.89 -16.44 -3.56
C VAL A 247 -10.18 -16.34 -2.07
N LEU A 248 -9.87 -17.40 -1.32
CA LEU A 248 -10.20 -17.51 0.11
C LEU A 248 -9.63 -16.33 0.90
N TYR A 249 -8.31 -16.12 0.81
CA TYR A 249 -7.59 -15.09 1.57
C TYR A 249 -8.28 -13.71 1.50
N THR A 250 -8.64 -13.27 0.28
CA THR A 250 -9.23 -11.97 0.05
C THR A 250 -10.66 -11.90 0.59
N ASN A 251 -11.44 -12.98 0.45
CA ASN A 251 -12.81 -13.02 0.96
C ASN A 251 -12.85 -13.15 2.49
N VAL A 252 -11.88 -13.79 3.14
CA VAL A 252 -11.73 -13.78 4.61
C VAL A 252 -11.44 -12.37 5.12
N LEU A 253 -10.60 -11.60 4.42
CA LEU A 253 -10.38 -10.18 4.77
C LEU A 253 -11.63 -9.34 4.59
N TYR A 254 -12.38 -9.55 3.51
CA TYR A 254 -13.63 -8.83 3.27
C TYR A 254 -14.68 -9.15 4.35
N TRP A 255 -14.85 -10.44 4.68
CA TRP A 255 -15.69 -10.88 5.81
C TRP A 255 -15.28 -10.20 7.12
N LYS A 256 -13.98 -10.20 7.43
CA LYS A 256 -13.45 -9.57 8.64
C LYS A 256 -13.78 -8.08 8.70
N ALA A 257 -13.62 -7.37 7.57
CA ALA A 257 -13.96 -5.96 7.47
C ALA A 257 -15.47 -5.71 7.71
N MET A 258 -16.35 -6.50 7.10
CA MET A 258 -17.81 -6.36 7.31
C MET A 258 -18.21 -6.63 8.75
N ARG A 259 -17.67 -7.70 9.34
CA ARG A 259 -17.97 -8.06 10.73
C ARG A 259 -17.47 -7.01 11.72
N ASP A 260 -16.26 -6.49 11.52
CA ASP A 260 -15.73 -5.43 12.37
C ASP A 260 -16.52 -4.14 12.22
N LEU A 261 -16.94 -3.78 11.00
CA LEU A 261 -17.83 -2.65 10.76
C LEU A 261 -19.17 -2.84 11.49
N ALA A 262 -19.79 -4.01 11.41
CA ALA A 262 -21.03 -4.29 12.12
C ALA A 262 -20.88 -4.09 13.64
N ALA A 263 -19.79 -4.59 14.22
CA ALA A 263 -19.49 -4.41 15.64
C ALA A 263 -19.18 -2.93 16.01
N ALA A 264 -18.50 -2.21 15.12
CA ALA A 264 -18.14 -0.81 15.31
C ALA A 264 -19.33 0.14 15.14
N ALA A 265 -20.29 -0.19 14.28
CA ALA A 265 -21.45 0.63 13.96
C ALA A 265 -22.23 1.01 15.21
N GLN A 266 -22.53 0.03 16.07
CA GLN A 266 -23.19 0.29 17.35
C GLN A 266 -22.31 1.14 18.30
N ARG A 267 -21.01 0.85 18.36
CA ARG A 267 -20.06 1.53 19.27
C ARG A 267 -19.89 3.01 18.94
N TYR A 268 -19.90 3.37 17.66
CA TYR A 268 -19.59 4.72 17.18
C TYR A 268 -20.84 5.49 16.74
N GLY A 269 -22.04 5.02 17.09
CA GLY A 269 -23.28 5.76 16.89
C GLY A 269 -23.86 5.70 15.47
N MET A 270 -23.54 4.65 14.71
CA MET A 270 -24.00 4.39 13.35
C MET A 270 -24.90 3.14 13.32
N ALA A 271 -25.78 3.02 14.33
CA ALA A 271 -26.55 1.81 14.59
C ALA A 271 -27.47 1.40 13.43
N GLU A 272 -27.89 2.37 12.60
CA GLU A 272 -28.67 2.15 11.39
C GLU A 272 -27.96 1.31 10.32
N ASP A 273 -26.63 1.34 10.29
CA ASP A 273 -25.83 0.57 9.31
C ASP A 273 -25.58 -0.87 9.78
N GLN A 274 -25.72 -1.14 11.08
CA GLN A 274 -25.40 -2.44 11.68
C GLN A 274 -26.17 -3.61 11.03
N PRO A 275 -27.50 -3.56 10.82
CA PRO A 275 -28.23 -4.72 10.30
C PRO A 275 -27.75 -5.15 8.93
N TYR A 276 -27.43 -4.19 8.06
CA TYR A 276 -26.89 -4.45 6.73
C TYR A 276 -25.51 -5.11 6.82
N LEU A 277 -24.59 -4.50 7.57
CA LEU A 277 -23.22 -4.99 7.73
C LEU A 277 -23.17 -6.38 8.37
N GLN A 278 -24.02 -6.63 9.38
CA GLN A 278 -24.13 -7.93 10.03
C GLN A 278 -24.65 -9.00 9.06
N SER A 279 -25.73 -8.70 8.33
CA SER A 279 -26.29 -9.62 7.33
C SER A 279 -25.26 -9.96 6.25
N LYS A 280 -24.50 -8.95 5.78
CA LYS A 280 -23.41 -9.13 4.83
C LYS A 280 -22.30 -10.03 5.38
N ALA A 281 -21.88 -9.81 6.62
CA ALA A 281 -20.86 -10.63 7.28
C ALA A 281 -21.31 -12.10 7.44
N GLU A 282 -22.56 -12.35 7.86
CA GLU A 282 -23.08 -13.72 7.98
C GLU A 282 -23.18 -14.42 6.62
N LYS A 283 -23.67 -13.70 5.59
CA LYS A 283 -23.72 -14.23 4.22
C LYS A 283 -22.32 -14.59 3.72
N LEU A 284 -21.33 -13.70 3.89
CA LEU A 284 -19.95 -13.97 3.51
C LEU A 284 -19.39 -15.20 4.23
N LYS A 285 -19.64 -15.34 5.54
CA LYS A 285 -19.23 -16.52 6.31
C LYS A 285 -19.83 -17.80 5.75
N ALA A 286 -21.14 -17.81 5.48
CA ALA A 286 -21.82 -18.96 4.89
C ALA A 286 -21.26 -19.31 3.51
N SER A 287 -21.07 -18.32 2.63
CA SER A 287 -20.51 -18.51 1.29
C SER A 287 -19.06 -18.99 1.33
N ILE A 288 -18.23 -18.46 2.24
CA ILE A 288 -16.84 -18.94 2.38
C ILE A 288 -16.83 -20.42 2.78
N ASN A 289 -17.67 -20.81 3.75
CA ASN A 289 -17.81 -22.21 4.13
C ASN A 289 -18.28 -23.08 2.97
N ALA A 290 -19.31 -22.65 2.24
CA ALA A 290 -19.87 -23.41 1.13
C ALA A 290 -18.88 -23.62 -0.03
N HIS A 291 -18.05 -22.61 -0.34
CA HIS A 291 -17.18 -22.65 -1.53
C HIS A 291 -15.77 -23.18 -1.26
N PHE A 292 -15.24 -23.00 -0.06
CA PHE A 292 -13.82 -23.29 0.18
C PHE A 292 -13.57 -24.44 1.16
N TRP A 293 -14.53 -24.80 2.02
CA TRP A 293 -14.29 -25.80 3.06
C TRP A 293 -14.22 -27.22 2.49
N ARG A 294 -13.15 -27.95 2.82
CA ARG A 294 -13.00 -29.38 2.53
C ARG A 294 -13.16 -30.18 3.81
N ALA A 295 -14.38 -30.65 4.06
CA ALA A 295 -14.71 -31.42 5.26
C ALA A 295 -13.90 -32.73 5.36
N ASP A 296 -13.53 -33.32 4.23
CA ASP A 296 -12.70 -34.52 4.14
C ASP A 296 -11.24 -34.29 4.55
N LEU A 297 -10.74 -33.05 4.42
CA LEU A 297 -9.34 -32.70 4.69
C LEU A 297 -9.17 -31.76 5.91
N GLY A 298 -10.26 -31.19 6.42
CA GLY A 298 -10.25 -30.30 7.58
C GLY A 298 -9.61 -28.93 7.32
N TYR A 299 -9.64 -28.44 6.07
CA TYR A 299 -9.11 -27.12 5.74
C TYR A 299 -9.89 -26.42 4.60
N TYR A 300 -9.70 -25.11 4.49
CA TYR A 300 -10.18 -24.34 3.34
C TYR A 300 -9.18 -24.36 2.16
N ILE A 301 -9.67 -24.55 0.94
CA ILE A 301 -8.87 -24.46 -0.28
C ILE A 301 -8.57 -23.02 -0.67
N THR A 302 -7.66 -22.83 -1.63
CA THR A 302 -7.26 -21.50 -2.07
C THR A 302 -8.29 -20.84 -2.99
N SER A 303 -8.80 -21.58 -3.97
CA SER A 303 -9.85 -21.15 -4.90
C SER A 303 -10.45 -22.35 -5.61
N GLN A 304 -11.47 -22.14 -6.44
CA GLN A 304 -12.06 -23.19 -7.28
C GLN A 304 -11.07 -23.87 -8.26
N TYR A 305 -9.94 -23.20 -8.57
CA TYR A 305 -8.91 -23.73 -9.46
C TYR A 305 -7.69 -24.27 -8.71
N PHE A 306 -7.56 -23.93 -7.42
CA PHE A 306 -6.43 -24.28 -6.58
C PHE A 306 -6.98 -24.91 -5.29
N ASP A 307 -7.16 -26.22 -5.32
CA ASP A 307 -7.75 -27.03 -4.25
C ASP A 307 -6.76 -27.36 -3.10
N ASN A 308 -5.52 -26.89 -3.21
CA ASN A 308 -4.52 -26.99 -2.16
C ASN A 308 -4.88 -26.13 -0.94
N LEU A 309 -4.36 -26.54 0.22
CA LEU A 309 -4.44 -25.78 1.47
C LEU A 309 -4.06 -24.31 1.24
N SER A 310 -4.97 -23.41 1.61
CA SER A 310 -4.72 -21.97 1.61
C SER A 310 -4.14 -21.54 2.95
N SER A 311 -2.83 -21.66 3.15
CA SER A 311 -2.19 -21.43 4.45
C SER A 311 -2.55 -20.06 5.05
N SER A 312 -2.44 -18.97 4.29
CA SER A 312 -2.75 -17.64 4.78
C SER A 312 -4.24 -17.41 5.04
N GLY A 313 -5.12 -17.89 4.14
CA GLY A 313 -6.57 -17.75 4.34
C GLY A 313 -7.08 -18.56 5.52
N ASN A 314 -6.59 -19.79 5.72
CA ASN A 314 -6.91 -20.62 6.89
C ASN A 314 -6.41 -19.99 8.18
N LEU A 315 -5.16 -19.50 8.21
CA LEU A 315 -4.60 -18.86 9.42
C LEU A 315 -5.45 -17.65 9.84
N LEU A 316 -5.87 -16.82 8.89
CA LEU A 316 -6.73 -15.67 9.17
C LEU A 316 -8.14 -16.08 9.60
N ALA A 317 -8.73 -17.08 8.93
CA ALA A 317 -10.03 -17.63 9.32
C ALA A 317 -10.03 -18.13 10.77
N VAL A 318 -9.01 -18.92 11.14
CA VAL A 318 -8.83 -19.42 12.52
C VAL A 318 -8.58 -18.27 13.50
N SER A 319 -7.64 -17.38 13.19
CA SER A 319 -7.26 -16.27 14.08
C SER A 319 -8.41 -15.31 14.36
N TRP A 320 -9.36 -15.20 13.44
CA TRP A 320 -10.51 -14.32 13.57
C TRP A 320 -11.81 -15.05 13.88
N GLY A 321 -11.83 -16.38 13.98
CA GLY A 321 -13.03 -17.14 14.32
C GLY A 321 -14.12 -17.09 13.23
N LEU A 322 -13.71 -17.18 11.96
CA LEU A 322 -14.62 -17.43 10.85
C LEU A 322 -15.26 -18.81 11.03
#